data_AF-A0A0F9D780-F1
#
_entry.id   AF-A0A0F9D780-F1
#
_cell.length_a   1.000
_cell.length_b   1.000
_cell.length_c   1.000
_cell.angle_alpha   90.00
_cell.angle_beta   90.00
_cell.angle_gamma   90.00
#
_symmetry.space_group_name_H-M   'P 1'
#
loop_
_entity.id
_entity.type
_entity.pdbx_description
1 polymer ?
#
loop_
_entity_poly.entity_id
_entity_poly.type
_entity_poly.pdbx_seq_one_letter_code
_entity_poly.pdbx_strand_id
1 'polypeptide(L)'
;MKTTSRIFRRYKAGYNVWLETNEDNGETDELADAINRMSAQIITMKVARTPAGHYIGDPRTAHMLCKKIGIAPEVLRGHKVCSIGFCEREQKWYGWSHRAIYGFGVGSHVKPGNCGYMPKDKEDFRLNCIRFWDDKGHDQIAAHETTEGGHSGVRTEWRYAETVPNKKIRGSISSVFTPYPEIFGRGKWTAKTLDDARQMACDFAEGVG
;
A
#
# COMPACT_ATOMS: atom_id res chain seq x y z
N MET A 1 -20.52 -7.34 -15.65
CA MET A 1 -19.47 -6.55 -16.31
C MET A 1 -18.58 -7.49 -17.13
N LYS A 2 -18.54 -7.35 -18.46
CA LYS A 2 -17.60 -8.09 -19.31
C LYS A 2 -16.37 -7.20 -19.54
N THR A 3 -15.19 -7.71 -19.20
CA THR A 3 -13.92 -7.03 -19.48
C THR A 3 -13.19 -7.75 -20.60
N THR A 4 -12.92 -7.05 -21.70
CA THR A 4 -12.07 -7.58 -22.77
C THR A 4 -10.67 -6.99 -22.64
N SER A 5 -9.65 -7.84 -22.68
CA SER A 5 -8.24 -7.44 -22.55
C SER A 5 -7.43 -7.93 -23.73
N ARG A 6 -6.64 -7.05 -24.34
CA ARG A 6 -5.65 -7.44 -25.37
C ARG A 6 -4.32 -6.74 -25.20
N ILE A 7 -3.23 -7.42 -25.54
CA ILE A 7 -1.90 -6.83 -25.55
C ILE A 7 -1.83 -5.75 -26.63
N PHE A 8 -1.48 -4.54 -26.23
CA PHE A 8 -1.25 -3.41 -27.13
C PHE A 8 0.22 -3.30 -27.54
N ARG A 9 1.14 -3.48 -26.58
CA ARG A 9 2.58 -3.37 -26.85
C ARG A 9 3.41 -4.15 -25.84
N ARG A 10 4.48 -4.80 -26.30
CA ARG A 10 5.48 -5.44 -25.45
C ARG A 10 6.74 -4.57 -25.35
N TYR A 11 7.34 -4.47 -24.17
CA TYR A 11 8.57 -3.71 -23.96
C TYR A 11 9.72 -4.63 -23.54
N LYS A 12 10.91 -4.40 -24.09
CA LYS A 12 12.15 -5.13 -23.72
C LYS A 12 12.53 -4.95 -22.25
N ALA A 13 11.98 -3.95 -21.57
CA ALA A 13 12.17 -3.70 -20.15
C ALA A 13 11.34 -4.64 -19.24
N GLY A 14 10.73 -5.70 -19.77
CA GLY A 14 10.08 -6.72 -18.95
C GLY A 14 8.63 -6.42 -18.57
N TYR A 15 7.90 -5.62 -19.35
CA TYR A 15 6.46 -5.39 -19.14
C TYR A 15 5.69 -5.26 -20.46
N ASN A 16 4.38 -5.50 -20.38
CA ASN A 16 3.44 -5.38 -21.49
C ASN A 16 2.40 -4.31 -21.17
N VAL A 17 2.05 -3.50 -22.16
CA VAL A 17 0.89 -2.60 -22.09
C VAL A 17 -0.30 -3.29 -22.74
N TRP A 18 -1.42 -3.31 -22.04
CA TRP A 18 -2.69 -3.89 -22.45
C TRP A 18 -3.72 -2.77 -22.63
N LEU A 19 -4.66 -3.00 -23.54
CA LEU A 19 -5.90 -2.24 -23.61
C LEU A 19 -6.97 -3.07 -22.92
N GLU A 20 -7.57 -2.50 -21.88
CA GLU A 20 -8.70 -3.06 -21.17
C GLU A 20 -9.94 -2.24 -21.49
N THR A 21 -10.99 -2.92 -21.92
CA THR A 21 -12.26 -2.32 -22.26
C THR A 21 -13.32 -2.90 -21.34
N ASN A 22 -14.02 -2.02 -20.63
CA ASN A 22 -15.12 -2.40 -19.75
C ASN A 22 -16.45 -2.04 -20.41
N GLU A 23 -17.31 -3.04 -20.58
CA GLU A 23 -18.70 -2.87 -20.94
C GLU A 23 -19.51 -2.84 -19.65
N ASP A 24 -20.02 -1.66 -19.30
CA ASP A 24 -20.90 -1.47 -18.16
C ASP A 24 -22.29 -1.95 -18.54
N ASN A 25 -22.61 -3.19 -18.16
CA ASN A 25 -23.96 -3.74 -18.32
C ASN A 25 -24.71 -3.40 -17.03
N GLY A 26 -25.16 -2.15 -16.90
CA GLY A 26 -25.89 -1.70 -15.73
C GLY A 26 -27.06 -2.64 -15.44
N GLU A 27 -27.08 -3.26 -14.26
CA GLU A 27 -28.29 -3.91 -13.74
C GLU A 27 -29.14 -2.82 -13.08
N THR A 28 -30.14 -2.30 -13.79
CA THR A 28 -31.23 -1.53 -13.15
C THR A 28 -32.46 -1.43 -14.04
N ASP A 29 -33.62 -1.54 -13.38
CA ASP A 29 -34.96 -1.00 -13.70
C ASP A 29 -35.21 -0.44 -15.12
N GLU A 30 -36.32 -0.88 -15.73
CA GLU A 30 -36.67 -0.66 -17.15
C GLU A 30 -36.59 0.81 -17.64
N LEU A 31 -36.72 1.80 -16.74
CA LEU A 31 -36.61 3.23 -17.06
C LEU A 31 -35.16 3.76 -17.05
N ALA A 32 -34.28 3.22 -16.19
CA ALA A 32 -32.86 3.53 -16.18
C ALA A 32 -32.15 2.90 -17.39
N ASP A 33 -32.65 1.75 -17.84
CA ASP A 33 -32.14 1.00 -18.98
C ASP A 33 -32.32 1.75 -20.31
N ALA A 34 -33.42 2.49 -20.49
CA ALA A 34 -33.63 3.34 -21.67
C ALA A 34 -32.66 4.54 -21.74
N ILE A 35 -32.30 5.11 -20.59
CA ILE A 35 -31.36 6.25 -20.49
C ILE A 35 -29.91 5.76 -20.60
N ASN A 36 -29.56 4.63 -19.98
CA ASN A 36 -28.22 4.03 -20.07
C ASN A 36 -27.90 3.50 -21.47
N ARG A 37 -28.89 2.99 -22.22
CA ARG A 37 -28.68 2.53 -23.62
C ARG A 37 -28.27 3.66 -24.58
N MET A 38 -28.53 4.92 -24.24
CA MET A 38 -28.08 6.07 -25.05
C MET A 38 -26.69 6.60 -24.64
N SER A 39 -26.10 6.10 -23.53
CA SER A 39 -24.88 6.65 -22.93
C SER A 39 -23.84 5.60 -22.53
N ALA A 40 -23.96 4.34 -22.98
CA ALA A 40 -22.98 3.29 -22.74
C ALA A 40 -21.61 3.67 -23.33
N GLN A 41 -20.81 4.40 -22.54
CA GLN A 41 -19.47 4.80 -22.92
C GLN A 41 -18.54 3.60 -22.71
N ILE A 42 -18.03 3.08 -23.81
CA ILE A 42 -16.95 2.11 -23.81
C ILE A 42 -15.69 2.81 -23.27
N ILE A 43 -15.36 2.57 -22.01
CA ILE A 43 -14.12 3.08 -21.42
C ILE A 43 -12.99 2.13 -21.79
N THR A 44 -12.01 2.64 -22.53
CA THR A 44 -10.78 1.92 -22.85
C THR A 44 -9.61 2.49 -22.05
N MET A 45 -8.99 1.66 -21.22
CA MET A 45 -7.85 2.03 -20.39
C MET A 45 -6.58 1.31 -20.83
N LYS A 46 -5.45 2.01 -20.73
CA LYS A 46 -4.13 1.38 -20.88
C LYS A 46 -3.60 1.00 -19.52
N VAL A 47 -3.26 -0.27 -19.35
CA VAL A 47 -2.64 -0.79 -18.14
C VAL A 47 -1.33 -1.47 -18.46
N ALA A 48 -0.40 -1.49 -17.51
CA ALA A 48 0.84 -2.22 -17.60
C ALA A 48 0.81 -3.46 -16.72
N ARG A 49 1.25 -4.59 -17.29
CA ARG A 49 1.34 -5.88 -16.60
C ARG A 49 2.69 -6.53 -16.85
N THR A 50 3.13 -7.40 -15.93
CA THR A 50 4.28 -8.28 -16.16
C THR A 50 3.96 -9.28 -17.30
N PRO A 51 4.95 -9.99 -17.86
CA PRO A 51 4.70 -11.06 -18.83
C PRO A 51 3.81 -12.18 -18.29
N ALA A 52 3.83 -12.40 -16.98
CA ALA A 52 2.96 -13.35 -16.27
C ALA A 52 1.52 -12.81 -16.05
N GLY A 53 1.24 -11.55 -16.41
CA GLY A 53 -0.09 -10.94 -16.31
C GLY A 53 -0.37 -10.17 -15.02
N HIS A 54 0.59 -10.09 -14.08
CA HIS A 54 0.42 -9.33 -12.83
C HIS A 54 0.36 -7.82 -13.10
N TYR A 55 -0.54 -7.11 -12.43
CA TYR A 55 -0.75 -5.68 -12.65
C TYR A 55 0.40 -4.86 -12.05
N ILE A 56 0.97 -3.92 -12.81
CA ILE A 56 2.04 -3.03 -12.33
C ILE A 56 1.49 -1.63 -12.01
N GLY A 57 0.50 -1.18 -12.78
CA GLY A 57 0.02 0.20 -12.75
C GLY A 57 -0.29 0.72 -14.15
N ASP A 58 -0.28 2.03 -14.30
CA ASP A 58 -0.35 2.66 -15.63
C ASP A 58 1.00 2.53 -16.39
N PRO A 59 0.99 2.73 -17.73
CA PRO A 59 2.20 2.62 -18.54
C PRO A 59 3.35 3.58 -18.16
N ARG A 60 3.06 4.76 -17.60
CA ARG A 60 4.10 5.70 -17.17
C ARG A 60 4.78 5.20 -15.90
N THR A 61 4.00 4.70 -14.95
CA THR A 61 4.52 4.06 -13.73
C THR A 61 5.40 2.86 -14.08
N ALA A 62 4.93 1.95 -14.95
CA ALA A 62 5.73 0.80 -15.37
C ALA A 62 7.02 1.21 -16.11
N HIS A 63 6.96 2.25 -16.95
CA HIS A 63 8.16 2.77 -17.61
C HIS A 63 9.18 3.34 -16.60
N MET A 64 8.71 4.08 -15.60
CA MET A 64 9.56 4.61 -14.53
C MET A 64 10.23 3.47 -13.75
N LEU A 65 9.45 2.51 -13.26
CA LEU A 65 9.96 1.37 -12.48
C LEU A 65 10.93 0.51 -13.31
N CYS A 66 10.48 0.01 -14.45
CA CYS A 66 11.19 -1.02 -15.20
C CYS A 66 12.35 -0.44 -16.04
N LYS A 67 12.15 0.73 -16.68
CA LYS A 67 13.13 1.27 -17.62
C LYS A 67 14.05 2.31 -17.00
N LYS A 68 13.51 3.24 -16.20
CA LYS A 68 14.34 4.31 -15.60
C LYS A 68 15.11 3.80 -14.38
N ILE A 69 14.41 3.15 -13.44
CA ILE A 69 15.05 2.61 -12.24
C ILE A 69 15.67 1.24 -12.52
N GLY A 70 15.02 0.38 -13.30
CA GLY A 70 15.53 -0.97 -13.59
C GLY A 70 15.05 -2.00 -12.56
N ILE A 71 13.86 -1.79 -12.00
CA ILE A 71 13.20 -2.72 -11.09
C ILE A 71 12.47 -3.78 -11.91
N ALA A 72 12.64 -5.05 -11.59
CA ALA A 72 11.82 -6.15 -12.07
C ALA A 72 10.60 -6.32 -11.16
N PRO A 73 9.38 -5.94 -11.56
CA PRO A 73 8.22 -5.94 -10.65
C PRO A 73 7.69 -7.33 -10.35
N GLU A 74 7.32 -7.53 -9.09
CA GLU A 74 6.80 -8.76 -8.53
C GLU A 74 5.58 -8.46 -7.63
N VAL A 75 4.69 -9.45 -7.55
CA VAL A 75 3.57 -9.40 -6.62
C VAL A 75 4.05 -9.69 -5.21
N LEU A 76 3.53 -8.92 -4.26
CA LEU A 76 3.58 -9.28 -2.85
C LEU A 76 2.66 -10.50 -2.63
N ARG A 77 2.98 -11.36 -1.66
CA ARG A 77 2.31 -12.66 -1.45
C ARG A 77 0.79 -12.53 -1.42
N GLY A 78 0.08 -13.26 -2.29
CA GLY A 78 -1.38 -13.25 -2.35
C GLY A 78 -2.01 -12.03 -3.04
N HIS A 79 -1.22 -11.00 -3.39
CA HIS A 79 -1.71 -9.82 -4.10
C HIS A 79 -1.75 -10.03 -5.62
N LYS A 80 -2.62 -9.25 -6.28
CA LYS A 80 -2.73 -9.21 -7.75
C LYS A 80 -1.94 -8.06 -8.38
N VAL A 81 -1.46 -7.15 -7.54
CA VAL A 81 -0.74 -5.93 -7.91
C VAL A 81 0.72 -6.09 -7.50
N CYS A 82 1.62 -5.69 -8.39
CA CYS A 82 3.04 -5.63 -8.12
C CYS A 82 3.32 -4.43 -7.23
N SER A 83 3.91 -4.68 -6.07
CA SER A 83 4.27 -3.66 -5.08
C SER A 83 5.70 -3.82 -4.56
N ILE A 84 6.43 -4.83 -5.07
CA ILE A 84 7.85 -5.05 -4.77
C ILE A 84 8.62 -5.43 -6.04
N GLY A 85 9.94 -5.31 -6.04
CA GLY A 85 10.75 -5.78 -7.16
C GLY A 85 12.24 -5.60 -6.96
N PHE A 86 13.03 -6.45 -7.62
CA PHE A 86 14.48 -6.42 -7.49
C PHE A 86 15.12 -5.53 -8.57
N CYS A 87 16.12 -4.74 -8.17
CA CYS A 87 16.98 -4.00 -9.08
C CYS A 87 18.40 -4.60 -9.05
N GLU A 88 18.70 -5.44 -10.05
CA GLU A 88 19.99 -6.13 -10.19
C GLU A 88 21.18 -5.16 -10.17
N ARG A 89 21.05 -4.03 -10.87
CA ARG A 89 22.13 -3.03 -10.95
C ARG A 89 22.51 -2.46 -9.59
N GLU A 90 21.54 -2.31 -8.69
CA GLU A 90 21.76 -1.71 -7.38
C GLU A 90 21.88 -2.75 -6.25
N GLN A 91 21.62 -4.02 -6.54
CA GLN A 91 21.52 -5.09 -5.54
C GLN A 91 20.55 -4.71 -4.41
N LYS A 92 19.38 -4.18 -4.80
CA LYS A 92 18.34 -3.72 -3.87
C LYS A 92 16.97 -4.26 -4.24
N TRP A 93 16.20 -4.56 -3.20
CA TRP A 93 14.76 -4.78 -3.28
C TRP A 93 14.01 -3.48 -3.04
N TYR A 94 13.13 -3.15 -3.97
CA TYR A 94 12.27 -1.98 -3.89
C TYR A 94 10.87 -2.40 -3.44
N GLY A 95 10.29 -1.63 -2.53
CA GLY A 95 8.86 -1.68 -2.20
C GLY A 95 8.22 -0.35 -2.60
N TRP A 96 6.97 -0.36 -3.07
CA TRP A 96 6.23 0.84 -3.40
C TRP A 96 4.74 0.73 -3.16
N SER A 97 4.12 1.89 -2.98
CA SER A 97 2.67 2.09 -3.01
C SER A 97 2.33 3.31 -3.88
N HIS A 98 1.07 3.74 -3.85
CA HIS A 98 0.63 4.97 -4.50
C HIS A 98 1.29 6.24 -3.92
N ARG A 99 1.86 6.18 -2.69
CA ARG A 99 2.43 7.36 -1.98
C ARG A 99 3.94 7.44 -2.05
N ALA A 100 4.64 6.30 -2.13
CA ALA A 100 6.09 6.27 -2.01
C ALA A 100 6.72 5.03 -2.65
N ILE A 101 8.02 5.13 -2.94
CA ILE A 101 8.89 4.04 -3.36
C ILE A 101 10.20 4.12 -2.58
N TYR A 102 10.71 2.98 -2.11
CA TYR A 102 11.98 2.93 -1.40
C TYR A 102 12.74 1.64 -1.67
N GLY A 103 14.07 1.72 -1.73
CA GLY A 103 14.97 0.60 -2.02
C GLY A 103 15.78 0.18 -0.79
N PHE A 104 15.76 -1.11 -0.49
CA PHE A 104 16.47 -1.76 0.60
C PHE A 104 17.56 -2.68 0.04
N GLY A 105 18.75 -2.65 0.63
CA GLY A 105 19.86 -3.55 0.30
C GLY A 105 20.45 -4.15 1.56
N VAL A 106 21.48 -4.98 1.39
CA VAL A 106 22.25 -5.48 2.54
C VAL A 106 22.82 -4.28 3.32
N GLY A 107 22.65 -4.29 4.64
CA GLY A 107 23.01 -3.20 5.54
C GLY A 107 21.91 -2.16 5.76
N SER A 108 20.78 -2.22 5.03
CA SER A 108 19.62 -1.38 5.33
C SER A 108 19.11 -1.63 6.74
N HIS A 109 18.72 -0.58 7.44
CA HIS A 109 18.28 -0.62 8.83
C HIS A 109 16.89 -0.04 8.98
N VAL A 110 16.03 -0.71 9.73
CA VAL A 110 14.68 -0.23 10.05
C VAL A 110 14.52 -0.11 11.56
N LYS A 111 13.86 0.98 11.98
CA LYS A 111 13.58 1.31 13.39
C LYS A 111 12.18 1.94 13.52
N PRO A 112 11.62 2.05 14.75
CA PRO A 112 10.33 2.70 14.95
C PRO A 112 10.27 4.08 14.30
N GLY A 113 9.13 4.40 13.68
CA GLY A 113 8.93 5.62 12.90
C GLY A 113 9.38 5.56 11.44
N ASN A 114 10.02 4.47 11.00
CA ASN A 114 10.27 4.23 9.57
C ASN A 114 9.06 3.54 8.93
N CYS A 115 8.77 3.87 7.66
CA CYS A 115 7.62 3.31 6.94
C CYS A 115 7.69 1.79 6.75
N GLY A 116 8.88 1.19 6.72
CA GLY A 116 9.06 -0.27 6.66
C GLY A 116 9.08 -0.95 8.02
N TYR A 117 8.82 -0.23 9.12
CA TYR A 117 8.83 -0.81 10.46
C TYR A 117 7.54 -1.59 10.71
N MET A 118 7.67 -2.91 10.87
CA MET A 118 6.59 -3.76 11.35
C MET A 118 6.86 -4.22 12.79
N PRO A 119 5.92 -3.99 13.72
CA PRO A 119 6.08 -4.39 15.12
C PRO A 119 6.29 -5.89 15.28
N LYS A 120 7.11 -6.30 16.25
CA LYS A 120 7.48 -7.71 16.46
C LYS A 120 6.49 -8.53 17.29
N ASP A 121 5.66 -7.85 18.07
CA ASP A 121 4.67 -8.44 18.98
C ASP A 121 3.57 -7.42 19.30
N LYS A 122 2.56 -7.84 20.07
CA LYS A 122 1.42 -7.01 20.45
C LYS A 122 1.81 -5.76 21.24
N GLU A 123 2.78 -5.88 22.15
CA GLU A 123 3.20 -4.75 22.98
C GLU A 123 3.97 -3.72 22.15
N ASP A 124 4.88 -4.17 21.29
CA ASP A 124 5.55 -3.29 20.35
C ASP A 124 4.57 -2.64 19.36
N PHE A 125 3.51 -3.35 18.96
CA PHE A 125 2.44 -2.81 18.13
C PHE A 125 1.67 -1.71 18.87
N ARG A 126 1.28 -1.95 20.13
CA ARG A 126 0.63 -0.96 20.98
C ARG A 126 1.48 0.30 21.15
N LEU A 127 2.78 0.14 21.44
CA LEU A 127 3.73 1.25 21.52
C LEU A 127 3.91 1.95 20.16
N ASN A 128 3.84 1.22 19.05
CA ASN A 128 3.91 1.80 17.72
C ASN A 128 2.68 2.68 17.42
N CYS A 129 1.49 2.26 17.82
CA CYS A 129 0.28 3.07 17.71
C CYS A 129 0.40 4.38 18.51
N ILE A 130 0.93 4.32 19.74
CA ILE A 130 1.19 5.54 20.54
C ILE A 130 2.16 6.46 19.80
N ARG A 131 3.32 5.93 19.36
CA ARG A 131 4.35 6.70 18.65
C ARG A 131 3.84 7.38 17.37
N PHE A 132 2.88 6.76 16.68
CA PHE A 132 2.30 7.34 15.47
C PHE A 132 1.51 8.62 15.77
N TRP A 133 0.79 8.65 16.89
CA TRP A 133 -0.01 9.80 17.32
C TRP A 133 0.75 10.77 18.24
N ASP A 134 1.96 10.43 18.66
CA ASP A 134 2.86 11.25 19.48
C ASP A 134 3.42 12.44 18.69
N ASP A 135 2.58 13.48 18.55
CA ASP A 135 2.89 14.73 17.88
C ASP A 135 2.48 15.95 18.74
N LYS A 136 2.90 17.15 18.33
CA LYS A 136 2.65 18.40 19.09
C LYS A 136 1.18 18.79 19.25
N GLY A 137 0.29 18.19 18.47
CA GLY A 137 -1.15 18.42 18.46
C GLY A 137 -1.93 17.43 19.32
N HIS A 138 -1.27 16.45 19.94
CA HIS A 138 -1.92 15.42 20.75
C HIS A 138 -1.31 15.32 22.15
N ASP A 139 -2.16 15.37 23.16
CA ASP A 139 -1.84 15.20 24.57
C ASP A 139 -2.48 13.91 25.11
N GLN A 140 -1.98 13.42 26.25
CA GLN A 140 -2.58 12.30 27.00
C GLN A 140 -2.81 11.03 26.15
N ILE A 141 -1.88 10.72 25.26
CA ILE A 141 -2.01 9.58 24.35
C ILE A 141 -1.92 8.28 25.15
N ALA A 142 -2.90 7.42 24.99
CA ALA A 142 -2.94 6.10 25.59
C ALA A 142 -3.41 5.07 24.57
N ALA A 143 -2.94 3.84 24.71
CA ALA A 143 -3.37 2.73 23.86
C ALA A 143 -3.54 1.46 24.68
N HIS A 144 -4.64 0.77 24.45
CA HIS A 144 -5.01 -0.47 25.15
C HIS A 144 -5.55 -1.52 24.16
N GLU A 145 -5.35 -2.79 24.49
CA GLU A 145 -5.89 -3.90 23.70
C GLU A 145 -7.42 -3.93 23.82
N THR A 146 -8.11 -4.16 22.70
CA THR A 146 -9.57 -4.31 22.67
C THR A 146 -10.02 -5.17 21.49
N THR A 147 -11.31 -5.48 21.43
CA THR A 147 -11.96 -6.14 20.28
C THR A 147 -13.11 -5.28 19.78
N GLU A 148 -13.08 -4.93 18.49
CA GLU A 148 -14.11 -4.13 17.84
C GLU A 148 -14.53 -4.77 16.51
N GLY A 149 -15.83 -4.89 16.28
CA GLY A 149 -16.35 -5.50 15.05
C GLY A 149 -15.89 -6.95 14.82
N GLY A 150 -15.54 -7.69 15.88
CA GLY A 150 -15.03 -9.06 15.79
C GLY A 150 -13.51 -9.17 15.53
N HIS A 151 -12.80 -8.05 15.44
CA HIS A 151 -11.35 -8.03 15.26
C HIS A 151 -10.64 -7.62 16.54
N SER A 152 -9.60 -8.36 16.94
CA SER A 152 -8.72 -7.96 18.02
C SER A 152 -7.68 -6.96 17.54
N GLY A 153 -7.37 -5.96 18.35
CA GLY A 153 -6.43 -4.91 18.01
C GLY A 153 -6.16 -3.96 19.16
N VAL A 154 -5.74 -2.75 18.82
CA VAL A 154 -5.41 -1.69 19.78
C VAL A 154 -6.30 -0.48 19.50
N ARG A 155 -6.98 0.03 20.54
CA ARG A 155 -7.60 1.34 20.50
C ARG A 155 -6.63 2.36 21.07
N THR A 156 -6.31 3.36 20.25
CA THR A 156 -5.47 4.50 20.63
C THR A 156 -6.35 5.72 20.82
N GLU A 157 -6.21 6.39 21.95
CA GLU A 157 -6.99 7.55 22.32
C GLU A 157 -6.04 8.71 22.63
N TRP A 158 -6.47 9.92 22.29
CA TRP A 158 -5.70 11.13 22.54
C TRP A 158 -6.63 12.31 22.76
N ARG A 159 -6.10 13.33 23.44
CA ARG A 159 -6.73 14.65 23.55
C ARG A 159 -6.07 15.59 22.56
N TYR A 160 -6.85 16.37 21.81
CA TYR A 160 -6.25 17.43 20.99
C TYR A 160 -5.69 18.54 21.88
N ALA A 161 -4.40 18.85 21.68
CA ALA A 161 -3.68 19.86 22.43
C ALA A 161 -4.20 21.28 22.12
N GLU A 162 -3.97 22.23 23.03
CA GLU A 162 -4.34 23.65 22.82
C GLU A 162 -3.56 24.31 21.66
N THR A 163 -2.48 23.69 21.21
CA THR A 163 -1.63 24.13 20.11
C THR A 163 -2.24 23.88 18.74
N VAL A 164 -3.26 23.02 18.60
CA VAL A 164 -3.81 22.69 17.28
C VAL A 164 -4.45 23.92 16.63
N PRO A 165 -4.27 24.15 15.32
CA PRO A 165 -4.83 25.34 14.64
C PRO A 165 -6.36 25.42 14.71
N ASN A 166 -7.03 24.27 14.65
CA ASN A 166 -8.49 24.21 14.74
C ASN A 166 -8.96 24.37 16.20
N LYS A 167 -9.33 25.59 16.58
CA LYS A 167 -9.78 25.91 17.94
C LYS A 167 -10.99 25.11 18.41
N LYS A 168 -11.84 24.62 17.50
CA LYS A 168 -13.09 23.93 17.84
C LYS A 168 -12.89 22.53 18.42
N ILE A 169 -11.73 21.92 18.19
CA ILE A 169 -11.45 20.53 18.62
C ILE A 169 -10.50 20.47 19.81
N ARG A 170 -9.97 21.61 20.27
CA ARG A 170 -9.04 21.66 21.41
C ARG A 170 -9.68 21.07 22.66
N GLY A 171 -8.91 20.28 23.39
CA GLY A 171 -9.36 19.60 24.60
C GLY A 171 -10.33 18.43 24.36
N SER A 172 -10.83 18.22 23.15
CA SER A 172 -11.70 17.08 22.84
C SER A 172 -10.88 15.79 22.74
N ILE A 173 -11.55 14.67 22.99
CA ILE A 173 -10.94 13.33 22.91
C ILE A 173 -11.28 12.74 21.55
N SER A 174 -10.29 12.16 20.90
CA SER A 174 -10.45 11.36 19.69
C SER A 174 -9.80 10.00 19.87
N SER A 175 -10.13 9.07 18.99
CA SER A 175 -9.61 7.71 19.06
C SER A 175 -9.60 7.05 17.69
N VAL A 176 -8.74 6.04 17.54
CA VAL A 176 -8.72 5.14 16.39
C VAL A 176 -8.52 3.71 16.87
N PHE A 177 -9.27 2.78 16.28
CA PHE A 177 -9.02 1.35 16.43
C PHE A 177 -8.13 0.88 15.28
N THR A 178 -7.08 0.12 15.60
CA THR A 178 -6.20 -0.50 14.61
C THR A 178 -6.16 -2.00 14.88
N PRO A 179 -6.66 -2.84 13.95
CA PRO A 179 -6.61 -4.30 14.12
C PRO A 179 -5.16 -4.79 14.13
N TYR A 180 -4.91 -5.91 14.81
CA TYR A 180 -3.60 -6.55 14.73
C TYR A 180 -3.31 -7.00 13.30
N PRO A 181 -2.04 -6.97 12.86
CA PRO A 181 -1.66 -7.58 11.60
C PRO A 181 -1.84 -9.10 11.71
N GLU A 182 -2.10 -9.76 10.58
CA GLU A 182 -2.15 -11.22 10.54
C GLU A 182 -0.81 -11.83 10.98
N ILE A 183 0.30 -11.15 10.64
CA ILE A 183 1.66 -11.57 10.95
C ILE A 183 2.44 -10.37 11.50
N PHE A 184 3.07 -10.54 12.67
CA PHE A 184 4.00 -9.56 13.20
C PHE A 184 5.34 -9.59 12.46
N GLY A 185 5.98 -8.42 12.38
CA GLY A 185 7.28 -8.26 11.75
C GLY A 185 8.45 -8.62 12.68
N ARG A 186 9.62 -8.08 12.36
CA ARG A 186 10.85 -8.30 13.14
C ARG A 186 11.19 -7.13 14.08
N GLY A 187 10.36 -6.08 14.12
CA GLY A 187 10.62 -4.87 14.90
C GLY A 187 11.78 -4.08 14.32
N LYS A 188 12.77 -3.72 15.16
CA LYS A 188 13.99 -3.02 14.73
C LYS A 188 15.04 -4.04 14.29
N TRP A 189 15.51 -3.95 13.05
CA TRP A 189 16.51 -4.89 12.54
C TRP A 189 17.31 -4.33 11.34
N THR A 190 18.38 -5.01 10.98
CA THR A 190 19.26 -4.67 9.84
C THR A 190 19.28 -5.85 8.87
N ALA A 191 19.13 -5.58 7.58
CA ALA A 191 19.20 -6.60 6.55
C ALA A 191 20.62 -7.15 6.41
N LYS A 192 20.79 -8.46 6.63
CA LYS A 192 22.08 -9.14 6.49
C LYS A 192 22.23 -9.82 5.12
N THR A 193 21.12 -10.09 4.45
CA THR A 193 21.07 -10.76 3.14
C THR A 193 20.17 -10.00 2.16
N LEU A 194 20.15 -10.41 0.89
CA LEU A 194 19.19 -9.89 -0.08
C LEU A 194 17.76 -10.34 0.23
N ASP A 195 17.56 -11.52 0.82
CA ASP A 195 16.24 -11.98 1.26
C ASP A 195 15.71 -11.14 2.43
N ASP A 196 16.61 -10.71 3.31
CA ASP A 196 16.27 -9.74 4.34
C ASP A 196 15.84 -8.40 3.73
N ALA A 197 16.58 -7.90 2.75
CA ALA A 197 16.22 -6.67 2.04
C ALA A 197 14.87 -6.81 1.32
N ARG A 198 14.59 -8.00 0.74
CA ARG A 198 13.29 -8.33 0.16
C ARG A 198 12.18 -8.24 1.18
N GLN A 199 12.38 -8.81 2.37
CA GLN A 199 11.39 -8.72 3.44
C GLN A 199 11.13 -7.27 3.87
N MET A 200 12.17 -6.42 3.97
CA MET A 200 11.96 -4.98 4.24
C MET A 200 11.14 -4.27 3.15
N ALA A 201 11.34 -4.64 1.89
CA ALA A 201 10.54 -4.11 0.79
C ALA A 201 9.06 -4.55 0.88
N CYS A 202 8.81 -5.81 1.29
CA CYS A 202 7.46 -6.30 1.58
C CYS A 202 6.82 -5.50 2.72
N ASP A 203 7.51 -5.41 3.87
CA ASP A 203 7.04 -4.69 5.06
C ASP A 203 6.73 -3.21 4.74
N PHE A 204 7.55 -2.57 3.90
CA PHE A 204 7.32 -1.19 3.43
C PHE A 204 6.10 -1.09 2.51
N ALA A 205 5.93 -2.02 1.57
CA ALA A 205 4.81 -2.02 0.64
C ALA A 205 3.48 -2.18 1.39
N GLU A 206 3.44 -3.02 2.43
CA GLU A 206 2.28 -3.21 3.31
C GLU A 206 2.04 -2.00 4.22
N GLY A 207 3.09 -1.40 4.78
CA GLY A 207 2.98 -0.27 5.70
C GLY A 207 2.59 1.07 5.04
N VAL A 208 2.82 1.22 3.72
CA VAL A 208 2.51 2.44 2.97
C VAL A 208 1.35 2.25 1.98
N GLY A 209 0.90 1.01 1.76
CA GLY A 209 -0.27 0.66 0.95
C GLY A 209 -1.56 1.24 1.51
#